data_AF-A0A838N3V4-F1
#
_entry.id   AF-A0A838N3V4-F1
#
_cell.length_a   1.000
_cell.length_b   1.000
_cell.length_c   1.000
_cell.angle_alpha   90.00
_cell.angle_beta   90.00
_cell.angle_gamma   90.00
#
_symmetry.space_group_name_H-M   'P 1'
#
loop_
_entity.id
_entity.type
_entity.pdbx_description
1 polymer ?
#
loop_
_entity_poly.entity_id
_entity_poly.type
_entity_poly.pdbx_seq_one_letter_code
_entity_poly.pdbx_strand_id
1 'polypeptide(L)'
;MKKLWYSVDAANTAFDITTKQPQLFVCRDFQHLTDVLEEFASRMAFRVGGLEGINKAIDCKHTTTCEYSSGLQVCGTFSEVLTAEGNTPIYLRTTGPTALAFGNKQLDGHSRDYHAAGFGSPIGRWNPVQLREGTNARLEFESGIVVSGRVEKIVRARHIDQDRIILISFSNCTAKLGDRILFDPSWGTFDMAVGEQITSVFNGAADKDSYQQVALVPKERTIKVPSDENRRKLENLYAQVRDIRERKIGYERLGEIWETQQAEHPGDWLVSMEIFEILDDAGEQNELKQKIVTFLNQKKLTNKDVSTLIEWGFRLVTYHKTTLQTAAH
;
A
#
# COMPACT_ATOMS: atom_id res chain seq x y z
N MET A 1 24.66 34.60 24.89
CA MET A 1 23.97 33.31 24.66
C MET A 1 22.59 33.39 25.28
N LYS A 2 21.54 33.20 24.48
CA LYS A 2 20.14 33.32 24.96
C LYS A 2 19.71 32.00 25.61
N LYS A 3 19.14 32.04 26.82
CA LYS A 3 18.56 30.86 27.47
C LYS A 3 17.10 30.72 27.05
N LEU A 4 16.73 29.54 26.55
CA LEU A 4 15.38 29.16 26.16
C LEU A 4 14.95 27.94 26.97
N TRP A 5 13.67 27.82 27.28
CA TRP A 5 13.15 26.59 27.88
C TRP A 5 13.20 25.45 26.86
N TYR A 6 13.58 24.26 27.31
CA TYR A 6 13.55 23.06 26.46
C TYR A 6 12.11 22.61 26.23
N SER A 7 11.71 22.48 24.96
CA SER A 7 10.43 21.95 24.51
C SER A 7 10.63 21.20 23.19
N VAL A 8 9.60 20.53 22.68
CA VAL A 8 9.62 19.84 21.38
C VAL A 8 9.98 20.78 20.22
N ASP A 9 9.77 22.09 20.37
CA ASP A 9 10.12 23.09 19.35
C ASP A 9 11.62 23.29 19.19
N ALA A 10 12.44 22.78 20.13
CA ALA A 10 13.89 22.79 20.00
C ALA A 10 14.35 22.10 18.70
N ALA A 11 13.63 21.07 18.24
CA ALA A 11 13.92 20.36 17.00
C ALA A 11 13.73 21.22 15.74
N ASN A 12 12.91 22.27 15.80
CA ASN A 12 12.66 23.19 14.68
C ASN A 12 13.72 24.29 14.56
N THR A 13 14.70 24.30 15.46
CA THR A 13 15.74 25.34 15.51
C THR A 13 16.99 24.87 14.79
N ALA A 14 17.19 25.33 13.55
CA ALA A 14 18.42 25.05 12.80
C ALA A 14 19.64 25.70 13.48
N PHE A 15 20.74 24.96 13.58
CA PHE A 15 22.00 25.42 14.13
C PHE A 15 23.18 24.91 13.32
N ASP A 16 24.08 25.82 12.93
CA ASP A 16 25.36 25.49 12.30
C ASP A 16 26.39 25.07 13.36
N ILE A 17 26.69 23.78 13.39
CA ILE A 17 27.63 23.13 14.32
C ILE A 17 29.06 23.68 14.24
N THR A 18 29.41 24.38 13.16
CA THR A 18 30.74 24.99 12.98
C THR A 18 30.86 26.36 13.66
N THR A 19 29.73 26.91 14.15
CA THR A 19 29.67 28.22 14.80
C THR A 19 29.48 28.10 16.31
N LYS A 20 29.72 29.19 17.05
CA LYS A 20 29.44 29.23 18.49
C LYS A 20 27.94 29.10 18.72
N GLN A 21 27.55 28.24 19.67
CA GLN A 21 26.16 27.99 20.00
C GLN A 21 25.40 29.29 20.38
N PRO A 22 24.38 29.71 19.59
CA PRO A 22 23.71 31.00 19.78
C PRO A 22 22.71 31.01 20.95
N GLN A 23 22.08 29.87 21.22
CA GLN A 23 21.11 29.66 22.30
C GLN A 23 21.36 28.37 23.08
N LEU A 24 21.01 28.39 24.36
CA LEU A 24 21.04 27.24 25.26
C LEU A 24 19.61 26.86 25.63
N PHE A 25 19.24 25.60 25.40
CA PHE A 25 17.99 25.06 25.92
C PHE A 25 18.16 24.53 27.34
N VAL A 26 17.26 24.92 28.22
CA VAL A 26 17.35 24.66 29.66
C VAL A 26 16.16 23.80 30.09
N CYS A 27 16.45 22.66 30.71
CA CYS A 27 15.44 21.85 31.39
C CYS A 27 15.33 22.28 32.86
N ARG A 28 14.15 22.14 33.46
CA ARG A 28 13.95 22.38 34.90
C ARG A 28 14.67 21.32 35.73
N ASP A 29 14.60 20.07 35.27
CA ASP A 29 15.19 18.88 35.87
C ASP A 29 15.29 17.76 34.80
N PHE A 30 15.75 16.57 35.20
CA PHE A 30 15.82 15.39 34.31
C PHE A 30 14.45 14.84 33.91
N GLN A 31 13.41 15.02 34.73
CA GLN A 31 12.07 14.56 34.40
C GLN A 31 11.52 15.37 33.24
N HIS A 32 11.63 16.70 33.30
CA HIS A 32 11.27 17.61 32.23
C HIS A 32 12.01 17.31 30.91
N LEU A 33 13.28 16.92 30.97
CA LEU A 33 14.03 16.46 29.79
C LEU A 33 13.39 15.19 29.20
N THR A 34 13.09 14.22 30.07
CA THR A 34 12.51 12.92 29.67
C THR A 34 11.13 13.11 29.05
N ASP A 35 10.28 13.93 29.67
CA ASP A 35 8.92 14.22 29.20
C ASP A 35 8.94 14.86 27.80
N VAL A 36 9.82 15.84 27.57
CA VAL A 36 9.96 16.51 26.27
C VAL A 36 10.49 15.55 25.20
N LEU A 37 11.42 14.66 25.56
CA LEU A 37 11.95 13.65 24.63
C LEU A 37 10.88 12.61 24.27
N GLU A 38 10.07 12.17 25.23
CA GLU A 38 8.94 11.27 25.00
C GLU A 38 7.86 11.94 24.13
N GLU A 39 7.54 13.20 24.41
CA GLU A 39 6.62 13.99 23.58
C GLU A 39 7.14 14.11 22.14
N PHE A 40 8.43 14.41 21.95
CA PHE A 40 9.04 14.47 20.62
C PHE A 40 9.00 13.11 19.91
N ALA A 41 9.40 12.04 20.59
CA ALA A 41 9.40 10.68 20.06
C ALA A 41 8.00 10.22 19.65
N SER A 42 6.96 10.59 20.40
CA SER A 42 5.55 10.27 20.10
C SER A 42 5.08 10.79 18.74
N ARG A 43 5.69 11.86 18.21
CA ARG A 43 5.35 12.47 16.92
C ARG A 43 6.16 11.89 15.75
N MET A 44 7.15 11.04 16.02
CA MET A 44 8.03 10.51 14.98
C MET A 44 7.33 9.41 14.17
N ALA A 45 7.61 9.37 12.86
CA ALA A 45 6.97 8.46 11.92
C ALA A 45 7.11 6.96 12.28
N PHE A 46 8.12 6.57 13.06
CA PHE A 46 8.26 5.18 13.50
C PHE A 46 7.32 4.81 14.67
N ARG A 47 6.92 5.78 15.52
CA ARG A 47 5.90 5.57 16.57
C ARG A 47 4.48 5.76 16.02
N VAL A 48 4.24 6.87 15.30
CA VAL A 48 2.94 7.17 14.68
C VAL A 48 2.64 6.18 13.56
N GLY A 49 3.58 5.95 12.65
CA GLY A 49 3.39 5.09 11.48
C GLY A 49 3.27 3.61 11.82
N GLY A 50 3.89 3.15 12.90
CA GLY A 50 3.71 1.80 13.43
C GLY A 50 2.25 1.57 13.86
N LEU A 51 1.73 2.38 14.79
CA LEU A 51 0.35 2.23 15.25
C LEU A 51 -0.67 2.52 14.14
N GLU A 52 -0.51 3.62 13.41
CA GLU A 52 -1.43 4.01 12.35
C GLU A 52 -1.48 2.95 11.25
N GLY A 53 -0.32 2.39 10.89
CA GLY A 53 -0.22 1.28 9.94
C GLY A 53 -0.96 0.04 10.43
N ILE A 54 -0.78 -0.35 11.69
CA ILE A 54 -1.48 -1.51 12.28
C ILE A 54 -2.99 -1.26 12.32
N ASN A 55 -3.45 -0.07 12.71
CA ASN A 55 -4.88 0.27 12.71
C ASN A 55 -5.48 0.19 11.30
N LYS A 56 -4.78 0.72 10.28
CA LYS A 56 -5.18 0.56 8.88
C LYS A 56 -5.24 -0.90 8.44
N ALA A 57 -4.30 -1.73 8.91
CA ALA A 57 -4.30 -3.17 8.65
C ALA A 57 -5.50 -3.88 9.32
N ILE A 58 -5.87 -3.48 10.54
CA ILE A 58 -7.07 -4.00 11.22
C ILE A 58 -8.34 -3.59 10.46
N ASP A 59 -8.43 -2.32 10.06
CA ASP A 59 -9.60 -1.77 9.37
C ASP A 59 -9.81 -2.41 8.00
N CYS A 60 -8.73 -2.73 7.28
CA CYS A 60 -8.84 -3.30 5.94
C CYS A 60 -9.40 -4.73 5.94
N LYS A 61 -9.29 -5.48 7.06
CA LYS A 61 -9.71 -6.90 7.19
C LYS A 61 -9.16 -7.82 6.08
N HIS A 62 -8.11 -7.38 5.41
CA HIS A 62 -7.40 -8.12 4.37
C HIS A 62 -6.06 -8.60 4.92
N THR A 63 -5.42 -9.51 4.18
CA THR A 63 -4.05 -9.91 4.48
C THR A 63 -3.12 -8.72 4.27
N THR A 64 -2.46 -8.32 5.33
CA THR A 64 -1.38 -7.34 5.32
C THR A 64 -0.14 -7.94 5.96
N THR A 65 0.96 -7.22 5.85
CA THR A 65 2.22 -7.55 6.50
C THR A 65 2.61 -6.44 7.47
N CYS A 66 2.92 -6.81 8.71
CA CYS A 66 3.63 -5.93 9.64
C CYS A 66 5.08 -6.42 9.81
N GLU A 67 6.05 -5.53 9.72
CA GLU A 67 7.47 -5.83 9.91
C GLU A 67 7.98 -5.30 11.24
N TYR A 68 8.61 -6.17 12.03
CA TYR A 68 9.28 -5.83 13.27
C TYR A 68 10.67 -5.22 12.99
N SER A 69 11.21 -4.47 13.94
CA SER A 69 12.57 -3.92 13.87
C SER A 69 13.70 -4.95 13.84
N SER A 70 13.38 -6.23 14.06
CA SER A 70 14.29 -7.37 13.83
C SER A 70 14.34 -7.80 12.35
N GLY A 71 13.43 -7.31 11.51
CA GLY A 71 13.18 -7.75 10.14
C GLY A 71 12.16 -8.88 10.01
N LEU A 72 11.62 -9.40 11.12
CA LEU A 72 10.55 -10.41 11.05
C LEU A 72 9.25 -9.80 10.53
N GLN A 73 8.66 -10.45 9.53
CA GLN A 73 7.42 -10.05 8.88
C GLN A 73 6.29 -10.99 9.28
N VAL A 74 5.19 -10.43 9.81
CA VAL A 74 3.96 -11.17 10.16
C VAL A 74 2.92 -10.88 9.08
N CYS A 75 2.53 -11.92 8.33
CA CYS A 75 1.60 -11.83 7.19
C CYS A 75 0.26 -12.46 7.56
N GLY A 76 -0.79 -11.66 7.73
CA GLY A 76 -2.09 -12.17 8.17
C GLY A 76 -3.18 -11.12 8.18
N THR A 77 -4.37 -11.49 8.67
CA THR A 77 -5.47 -10.55 8.88
C THR A 77 -5.41 -10.04 10.32
N PHE A 78 -4.99 -8.80 10.49
CA PHE A 78 -4.85 -8.17 11.81
C PHE A 78 -6.23 -7.91 12.43
N SER A 79 -6.33 -8.16 13.73
CA SER A 79 -7.60 -8.15 14.47
C SER A 79 -7.56 -7.29 15.72
N GLU A 80 -6.38 -7.13 16.32
CA GLU A 80 -6.22 -6.36 17.55
C GLU A 80 -4.78 -5.84 17.65
N VAL A 81 -4.67 -4.64 18.21
CA VAL A 81 -3.42 -4.06 18.71
C VAL A 81 -3.65 -3.59 20.14
N LEU A 82 -2.73 -3.90 21.05
CA LEU A 82 -2.73 -3.35 22.39
C LEU A 82 -1.73 -2.20 22.44
N THR A 83 -2.08 -1.14 23.15
CA THR A 83 -1.22 0.03 23.34
C THR A 83 -0.94 0.27 24.82
N ALA A 84 0.25 0.78 25.11
CA ALA A 84 0.60 1.38 26.41
C ALA A 84 0.34 2.89 26.41
N GLU A 85 0.76 3.58 27.48
CA GLU A 85 0.74 5.04 27.55
C GLU A 85 1.42 5.68 26.32
N GLY A 86 0.89 6.81 25.88
CA GLY A 86 1.40 7.50 24.69
C GLY A 86 1.11 6.82 23.35
N ASN A 87 0.13 5.90 23.29
CA ASN A 87 -0.27 5.18 22.08
C ASN A 87 0.85 4.30 21.48
N THR A 88 1.74 3.78 22.32
CA THR A 88 2.82 2.89 21.86
C THR A 88 2.26 1.46 21.66
N PRO A 89 2.36 0.84 20.47
CA PRO A 89 1.96 -0.56 20.27
C PRO A 89 2.82 -1.50 21.11
N ILE A 90 2.18 -2.39 21.85
CA ILE A 90 2.85 -3.35 22.74
C ILE A 90 2.52 -4.81 22.43
N TYR A 91 1.48 -5.06 21.65
CA TYR A 91 1.09 -6.39 21.22
C TYR A 91 0.26 -6.31 19.95
N LEU A 92 0.44 -7.25 19.03
CA LEU A 92 -0.43 -7.41 17.86
C LEU A 92 -1.04 -8.80 17.83
N ARG A 93 -2.23 -8.90 17.23
CA ARG A 93 -2.94 -10.17 17.02
C ARG A 93 -3.53 -10.23 15.63
N THR A 94 -3.30 -11.34 14.95
CA THR A 94 -4.00 -11.72 13.72
C THR A 94 -5.04 -12.79 14.02
N THR A 95 -6.02 -12.90 13.13
CA THR A 95 -7.02 -13.97 13.14
C THR A 95 -6.91 -14.78 11.87
N GLY A 96 -7.08 -16.09 12.00
CA GLY A 96 -7.00 -17.01 10.87
C GLY A 96 -5.57 -17.18 10.32
N PRO A 97 -5.44 -17.75 9.11
CA PRO A 97 -4.16 -18.24 8.61
C PRO A 97 -3.09 -17.15 8.50
N THR A 98 -2.01 -17.30 9.28
CA THR A 98 -0.91 -16.33 9.35
C THR A 98 0.41 -16.97 8.93
N ALA A 99 1.28 -16.26 8.24
CA ALA A 99 2.62 -16.74 7.92
C ALA A 99 3.67 -15.80 8.49
N LEU A 100 4.81 -16.35 8.88
CA LEU A 100 5.99 -15.58 9.28
C LEU A 100 7.01 -15.61 8.15
N ALA A 101 7.60 -14.46 7.86
CA ALA A 101 8.59 -14.29 6.81
C ALA A 101 9.77 -13.47 7.31
N PHE A 102 10.88 -13.57 6.59
CA PHE A 102 12.05 -12.71 6.76
C PHE A 102 12.62 -12.40 5.39
N GLY A 103 12.87 -11.12 5.10
CA GLY A 103 13.38 -10.70 3.79
C GLY A 103 12.47 -11.12 2.62
N ASN A 104 11.15 -11.05 2.80
CA ASN A 104 10.13 -11.45 1.81
C ASN A 104 10.14 -12.94 1.43
N LYS A 105 10.69 -13.81 2.30
CA LYS A 105 10.61 -15.26 2.17
C LYS A 105 10.00 -15.86 3.42
N GLN A 106 9.04 -16.77 3.25
CA GLN A 106 8.43 -17.49 4.36
C GLN A 106 9.48 -18.26 5.16
N LEU A 107 9.37 -18.24 6.49
CA LEU A 107 10.20 -19.04 7.37
C LEU A 107 9.74 -20.50 7.38
N ASP A 108 10.70 -21.42 7.33
CA ASP A 108 10.43 -22.85 7.41
C ASP A 108 9.69 -23.21 8.70
N GLY A 109 8.55 -23.89 8.56
CA GLY A 109 7.69 -24.29 9.69
C GLY A 109 6.76 -23.19 10.20
N HIS A 110 6.69 -22.03 9.54
CA HIS A 110 5.79 -20.93 9.95
C HIS A 110 4.89 -20.45 8.81
N SER A 111 4.29 -21.42 8.10
CA SER A 111 3.30 -21.16 7.05
C SER A 111 1.91 -20.82 7.63
N ARG A 112 1.01 -20.43 6.73
CA ARG A 112 -0.43 -20.21 7.00
C ARG A 112 -1.13 -21.43 7.60
N ASP A 113 -0.68 -22.63 7.24
CA ASP A 113 -1.25 -23.88 7.75
C ASP A 113 -0.79 -24.16 9.18
N TYR A 114 0.45 -23.76 9.51
CA TYR A 114 0.98 -23.90 10.86
C TYR A 114 0.30 -22.92 11.82
N HIS A 115 0.21 -21.62 11.47
CA HIS A 115 -0.55 -20.63 12.25
C HIS A 115 -1.98 -20.45 11.71
N ALA A 116 -2.72 -21.55 11.55
CA ALA A 116 -4.05 -21.55 10.93
C ALA A 116 -5.10 -20.76 11.76
N ALA A 117 -4.97 -20.74 13.08
CA ALA A 117 -5.92 -20.08 13.98
C ALA A 117 -5.67 -18.56 14.11
N GLY A 118 -4.48 -18.09 13.76
CA GLY A 118 -4.01 -16.74 14.07
C GLY A 118 -2.63 -16.76 14.70
N PHE A 119 -2.11 -15.56 14.91
CA PHE A 119 -0.82 -15.32 15.53
C PHE A 119 -0.95 -14.14 16.49
N GLY A 120 -0.18 -14.14 17.56
CA GLY A 120 -0.12 -12.98 18.44
C GLY A 120 1.24 -12.89 19.08
N SER A 121 1.77 -11.68 19.18
CA SER A 121 3.12 -11.48 19.73
C SER A 121 3.28 -10.10 20.35
N PRO A 122 4.06 -9.98 21.44
CA PRO A 122 4.45 -8.70 21.99
C PRO A 122 5.28 -7.88 20.98
N ILE A 123 5.30 -6.57 21.24
CA ILE A 123 6.12 -5.55 20.58
C ILE A 123 6.81 -4.79 21.72
N GLY A 124 8.12 -4.64 21.65
CA GLY A 124 8.86 -3.87 22.65
C GLY A 124 10.15 -4.52 23.12
N ARG A 125 10.86 -3.78 23.97
CA ARG A 125 12.04 -4.27 24.69
C ARG A 125 11.61 -5.06 25.92
N TRP A 126 12.46 -6.01 26.31
CA TRP A 126 12.35 -6.75 27.56
C TRP A 126 13.66 -6.70 28.33
N ASN A 127 13.58 -6.91 29.63
CA ASN A 127 14.74 -6.93 30.51
C ASN A 127 15.76 -7.97 30.03
N PRO A 128 17.05 -7.64 29.91
CA PRO A 128 18.05 -8.58 29.41
C PRO A 128 18.07 -9.89 30.21
N VAL A 129 17.84 -11.02 29.54
CA VAL A 129 17.97 -12.36 30.12
C VAL A 129 18.82 -13.24 29.23
N GLN A 130 19.52 -14.21 29.82
CA GLN A 130 20.22 -15.22 29.05
C GLN A 130 19.22 -16.25 28.50
N LEU A 131 19.01 -16.21 27.20
CA LEU A 131 18.18 -17.18 26.48
C LEU A 131 19.02 -18.39 26.06
N ARG A 132 18.54 -19.60 26.39
CA ARG A 132 19.13 -20.87 25.93
C ARG A 132 18.02 -21.85 25.59
N GLU A 133 18.15 -22.51 24.45
CA GLU A 133 17.26 -23.61 24.06
C GLU A 133 17.30 -24.72 25.12
N GLY A 134 16.15 -25.36 25.34
CA GLY A 134 15.92 -26.39 26.35
C GLY A 134 15.70 -25.87 27.78
N THR A 135 15.86 -24.57 28.04
CA THR A 135 15.73 -23.97 29.39
C THR A 135 14.46 -23.15 29.56
N ASN A 136 13.99 -22.99 30.80
CA ASN A 136 12.90 -22.08 31.11
C ASN A 136 13.41 -20.64 31.11
N ALA A 137 12.65 -19.76 30.47
CA ALA A 137 12.92 -18.32 30.46
C ALA A 137 11.66 -17.54 30.84
N ARG A 138 11.88 -16.38 31.44
CA ARG A 138 10.86 -15.40 31.76
C ARG A 138 11.29 -14.06 31.20
N LEU A 139 10.52 -13.55 30.23
CA LEU A 139 10.75 -12.27 29.59
C LEU A 139 9.75 -11.27 30.14
N GLU A 140 10.27 -10.19 30.71
CA GLU A 140 9.47 -9.08 31.24
C GLU A 140 9.69 -7.87 30.33
N PHE A 141 8.67 -7.53 29.56
CA PHE A 141 8.68 -6.39 28.66
C PHE A 141 8.49 -5.08 29.44
N GLU A 142 9.08 -4.00 28.95
CA GLU A 142 8.90 -2.65 29.51
C GLU A 142 7.41 -2.23 29.54
N SER A 143 6.60 -2.79 28.63
CA SER A 143 5.15 -2.61 28.58
C SER A 143 4.36 -3.32 29.67
N GLY A 144 5.01 -4.14 30.50
CA GLY A 144 4.36 -4.98 31.52
C GLY A 144 3.87 -6.34 30.99
N ILE A 145 4.09 -6.67 29.71
CA ILE A 145 3.84 -8.01 29.20
C ILE A 145 4.88 -8.98 29.80
N VAL A 146 4.42 -10.12 30.30
CA VAL A 146 5.28 -11.18 30.81
C VAL A 146 5.06 -12.45 29.99
N VAL A 147 6.14 -12.97 29.41
CA VAL A 147 6.18 -14.26 28.70
C VAL A 147 7.00 -15.23 29.53
N SER A 148 6.45 -16.40 29.87
CA SER A 148 7.15 -17.40 30.67
C SER A 148 6.89 -18.79 30.13
N GLY A 149 7.95 -19.54 29.82
CA GLY A 149 7.84 -20.88 29.25
C GLY A 149 9.21 -21.50 29.01
N ARG A 150 9.22 -22.71 28.45
CA ARG A 150 10.46 -23.39 28.05
C ARG A 150 10.84 -22.98 26.63
N VAL A 151 12.05 -22.48 26.44
CA VAL A 151 12.57 -22.12 25.12
C VAL A 151 12.89 -23.39 24.34
N GLU A 152 12.18 -23.63 23.23
CA GLU A 152 12.42 -24.79 22.37
C GLU A 152 13.36 -24.44 21.22
N LYS A 153 13.19 -23.27 20.61
CA LYS A 153 13.95 -22.85 19.43
C LYS A 153 14.19 -21.35 19.42
N ILE A 154 15.40 -20.93 19.05
CA ILE A 154 15.77 -19.53 18.84
C ILE A 154 16.20 -19.36 17.38
N VAL A 155 15.42 -18.61 16.61
CA VAL A 155 15.75 -18.30 15.22
C VAL A 155 16.50 -16.98 15.17
N ARG A 156 17.66 -17.00 14.51
CA ARG A 156 18.50 -15.83 14.26
C ARG A 156 18.62 -15.58 12.77
N ALA A 157 18.62 -14.31 12.40
CA ALA A 157 18.87 -13.89 11.03
C ALA A 157 19.74 -12.65 11.01
N ARG A 158 20.53 -12.52 9.94
CA ARG A 158 21.28 -11.31 9.65
C ARG A 158 20.33 -10.26 9.10
N HIS A 159 20.12 -9.20 9.88
CA HIS A 159 19.35 -8.04 9.45
C HIS A 159 20.29 -6.83 9.37
N ILE A 160 20.42 -6.26 8.16
CA ILE A 160 21.41 -5.24 7.82
C ILE A 160 22.83 -5.81 8.06
N ASP A 161 23.48 -5.48 9.18
CA ASP A 161 24.87 -5.85 9.48
C ASP A 161 25.02 -6.65 10.79
N GLN A 162 23.92 -7.05 11.43
CA GLN A 162 23.96 -7.73 12.73
C GLN A 162 23.10 -8.99 12.72
N ASP A 163 23.62 -10.04 13.37
CA ASP A 163 22.83 -11.24 13.67
C ASP A 163 21.92 -10.94 14.87
N ARG A 164 20.61 -11.04 14.64
CA ARG A 164 19.58 -10.72 15.63
C ARG A 164 18.67 -11.92 15.82
N ILE A 165 18.18 -12.10 17.05
CA ILE A 165 17.07 -13.02 17.29
C ILE A 165 15.83 -12.41 16.64
N ILE A 166 15.16 -13.17 15.77
CA ILE A 166 13.94 -12.72 15.08
C ILE A 166 12.69 -13.44 15.59
N LEU A 167 12.84 -14.67 16.09
CA LEU A 167 11.73 -15.50 16.57
C LEU A 167 12.20 -16.42 17.70
N ILE A 168 11.36 -16.62 18.71
CA ILE A 168 11.59 -17.59 19.79
C ILE A 168 10.34 -18.45 19.94
N SER A 169 10.51 -19.77 19.86
CA SER A 169 9.43 -20.73 20.09
C SER A 169 9.48 -21.24 21.53
N PHE A 170 8.35 -21.22 22.22
CA PHE A 170 8.21 -21.69 23.59
C PHE A 170 7.20 -22.83 23.71
N SER A 171 7.50 -23.84 24.53
CA SER A 171 6.53 -24.83 25.01
C SER A 171 6.11 -24.51 26.45
N ASN A 172 4.92 -24.98 26.84
CA ASN A 172 4.34 -24.71 28.17
C ASN A 172 4.39 -23.22 28.54
N CYS A 173 4.02 -22.37 27.57
CA CYS A 173 4.21 -20.94 27.66
C CYS A 173 2.93 -20.22 28.08
N THR A 174 3.05 -19.25 28.98
CA THR A 174 2.01 -18.26 29.26
C THR A 174 2.54 -16.88 28.89
N ALA A 175 1.74 -16.13 28.11
CA ALA A 175 1.96 -14.70 27.89
C ALA A 175 0.79 -13.92 28.51
N LYS A 176 1.07 -12.86 29.27
CA LYS A 176 0.02 -12.07 29.94
C LYS A 176 0.38 -10.59 30.08
N LEU A 177 -0.64 -9.75 30.20
CA LEU A 177 -0.55 -8.32 30.53
C LEU A 177 -1.45 -8.05 31.74
N GLY A 178 -0.87 -7.83 32.92
CA GLY A 178 -1.63 -7.81 34.17
C GLY A 178 -2.40 -9.12 34.38
N ASP A 179 -3.73 -9.01 34.48
CA ASP A 179 -4.64 -10.17 34.61
C ASP A 179 -5.10 -10.75 33.25
N ARG A 180 -4.80 -10.07 32.14
CA ARG A 180 -5.21 -10.51 30.81
C ARG A 180 -4.25 -11.56 30.27
N ILE A 181 -4.77 -12.77 30.00
CA ILE A 181 -4.03 -13.82 29.30
C ILE A 181 -3.99 -13.49 27.80
N LEU A 182 -2.78 -13.38 27.26
CA LEU A 182 -2.51 -13.13 25.84
C LEU A 182 -2.23 -14.43 25.09
N PHE A 183 -1.60 -15.40 25.77
CA PHE A 183 -1.37 -16.77 25.32
C PHE A 183 -1.45 -17.75 26.50
N ASP A 184 -2.18 -18.85 26.31
CA ASP A 184 -2.33 -19.93 27.28
C ASP A 184 -1.58 -21.20 26.81
N PRO A 185 -0.89 -21.92 27.70
CA PRO A 185 -0.11 -23.11 27.31
C PRO A 185 -0.97 -24.21 26.68
N SER A 186 -2.28 -24.26 26.95
CA SER A 186 -3.20 -25.21 26.31
C SER A 186 -3.39 -24.96 24.81
N TRP A 187 -2.99 -23.78 24.30
CA TRP A 187 -3.09 -23.43 22.88
C TRP A 187 -1.93 -23.97 22.04
N GLY A 188 -0.92 -24.55 22.67
CA GLY A 188 0.21 -25.20 22.01
C GLY A 188 1.52 -24.41 22.12
N THR A 189 2.35 -24.49 21.09
CA THR A 189 3.64 -23.79 21.03
C THR A 189 3.41 -22.30 20.82
N PHE A 190 4.06 -21.46 21.63
CA PHE A 190 4.04 -20.02 21.47
C PHE A 190 5.24 -19.56 20.64
N ASP A 191 5.00 -19.17 19.40
CA ASP A 191 6.01 -18.55 18.56
C ASP A 191 5.97 -17.03 18.75
N MET A 192 7.01 -16.49 19.38
CA MET A 192 7.11 -15.09 19.75
C MET A 192 8.01 -14.35 18.76
N ALA A 193 7.41 -13.44 17.99
CA ALA A 193 8.15 -12.49 17.18
C ALA A 193 8.97 -11.56 18.08
N VAL A 194 10.24 -11.35 17.71
CA VAL A 194 11.13 -10.45 18.43
C VAL A 194 11.23 -9.13 17.69
N GLY A 195 11.03 -8.02 18.39
CA GLY A 195 11.34 -6.69 17.87
C GLY A 195 10.81 -5.58 18.77
N GLU A 196 11.58 -4.52 18.89
CA GLU A 196 11.26 -3.37 19.72
C GLU A 196 10.04 -2.58 19.22
N GLN A 197 9.85 -2.53 17.91
CA GLN A 197 8.81 -1.73 17.27
C GLN A 197 8.42 -2.33 15.92
N ILE A 198 7.31 -1.84 15.37
CA ILE A 198 6.89 -2.11 14.00
C ILE A 198 7.46 -1.01 13.09
N THR A 199 8.32 -1.40 12.14
CA THR A 199 9.02 -0.49 11.24
C THR A 199 8.22 -0.20 9.96
N SER A 200 7.39 -1.14 9.52
CA SER A 200 6.56 -0.98 8.33
C SER A 200 5.27 -1.79 8.42
N VAL A 201 4.23 -1.29 7.75
CA VAL A 201 2.97 -2.01 7.52
C VAL A 201 2.55 -1.80 6.08
N PHE A 202 2.25 -2.87 5.36
CA PHE A 202 1.88 -2.80 3.95
C PHE A 202 0.87 -3.89 3.57
N ASN A 203 0.16 -3.66 2.46
CA ASN A 203 -0.87 -4.58 1.97
C ASN A 203 -0.24 -5.76 1.21
N GLY A 204 -0.82 -6.95 1.38
CA GLY A 204 -0.30 -8.19 0.80
C GLY A 204 0.58 -8.98 1.77
N ALA A 205 0.82 -10.23 1.43
CA ALA A 205 1.81 -11.06 2.12
C ALA A 205 3.24 -10.71 1.65
N ALA A 206 4.21 -10.85 2.54
CA ALA A 206 5.62 -10.63 2.24
C ALA A 206 6.14 -11.61 1.18
N ASP A 207 5.81 -12.89 1.33
CA ASP A 207 6.10 -13.93 0.34
C ASP A 207 4.80 -14.28 -0.41
N LYS A 208 4.58 -13.60 -1.54
CA LYS A 208 3.33 -13.72 -2.32
C LYS A 208 3.13 -15.12 -2.91
N ASP A 209 4.22 -15.78 -3.29
CA ASP A 209 4.19 -17.10 -3.93
C ASP A 209 3.85 -18.18 -2.91
N SER A 210 4.49 -18.16 -1.74
CA SER A 210 4.25 -19.12 -0.66
C SER A 210 2.91 -18.89 0.05
N TYR A 211 2.48 -17.63 0.18
CA TYR A 211 1.26 -17.30 0.91
C TYR A 211 -0.02 -17.68 0.14
N GLN A 212 0.06 -17.99 -1.18
CA GLN A 212 -1.07 -18.33 -2.05
C GLN A 212 -2.28 -17.42 -1.78
N GLN A 213 -2.04 -16.11 -1.84
CA GLN A 213 -3.09 -15.12 -1.65
C GLN A 213 -4.11 -15.33 -2.78
N VAL A 214 -5.29 -15.88 -2.47
CA VAL A 214 -6.37 -16.00 -3.45
C VAL A 214 -6.64 -14.57 -3.92
N ALA A 215 -6.34 -14.31 -5.20
CA ALA A 215 -6.58 -13.02 -5.80
C ALA A 215 -8.05 -12.67 -5.54
N LEU A 216 -8.28 -11.66 -4.71
CA LEU A 216 -9.61 -11.12 -4.50
C LEU A 216 -10.02 -10.47 -5.81
N VAL A 217 -10.67 -11.25 -6.67
CA VAL A 217 -11.42 -10.71 -7.79
C VAL A 217 -12.48 -9.81 -7.16
N PRO A 218 -12.47 -8.49 -7.42
CA PRO A 218 -13.47 -7.61 -6.84
C PRO A 218 -14.87 -8.14 -7.17
N LYS A 219 -15.68 -8.43 -6.15
CA LYS A 219 -17.08 -8.84 -6.35
C LYS A 219 -17.90 -7.71 -6.98
N GLU A 220 -17.47 -6.47 -6.79
CA GLU A 220 -17.94 -5.33 -7.55
C GLU A 220 -17.37 -5.40 -8.96
N ARG A 221 -18.07 -6.12 -9.83
CA ARG A 221 -18.11 -5.70 -11.23
C ARG A 221 -18.56 -4.24 -11.20
N THR A 222 -17.74 -3.35 -11.78
CA THR A 222 -18.14 -1.99 -12.13
C THR A 222 -19.60 -2.04 -12.54
N ILE A 223 -20.49 -1.35 -11.82
CA ILE A 223 -21.92 -1.32 -12.14
C ILE A 223 -22.00 -0.92 -13.60
N LYS A 224 -22.18 -1.89 -14.49
CA LYS A 224 -22.42 -1.62 -15.90
C LYS A 224 -23.79 -0.98 -15.88
N VAL A 225 -23.82 0.35 -16.02
CA VAL A 225 -25.05 1.09 -16.27
C VAL A 225 -25.81 0.30 -17.34
N PRO A 226 -27.07 -0.11 -17.11
CA PRO A 226 -27.82 -0.87 -18.08
C PRO A 226 -27.73 -0.19 -19.45
N SER A 227 -27.36 -0.95 -20.48
CA SER A 227 -27.26 -0.41 -21.84
C SER A 227 -28.68 -0.11 -22.31
N ASP A 228 -29.07 1.16 -22.23
CA ASP A 228 -30.29 1.67 -22.83
C ASP A 228 -30.19 1.57 -24.36
N GLU A 229 -31.31 1.48 -25.08
CA GLU A 229 -31.35 1.29 -26.53
C GLU A 229 -30.51 2.35 -27.27
N ASN A 230 -30.53 3.59 -26.78
CA ASN A 230 -29.72 4.69 -27.31
C ASN A 230 -28.21 4.40 -27.20
N ARG A 231 -27.77 3.84 -26.07
CA ARG A 231 -26.36 3.45 -25.87
C ARG A 231 -25.97 2.28 -26.75
N ARG A 232 -26.86 1.29 -26.91
CA ARG A 232 -26.60 0.11 -27.74
C ARG A 232 -26.43 0.46 -29.21
N LYS A 233 -27.16 1.48 -29.71
CA LYS A 233 -26.98 2.03 -31.06
C LYS A 233 -25.62 2.71 -31.22
N LEU A 234 -25.21 3.54 -30.26
CA LEU A 234 -23.89 4.17 -30.28
C LEU A 234 -22.76 3.13 -30.23
N GLU A 235 -22.88 2.12 -29.37
CA GLU A 235 -21.94 0.99 -29.28
C GLU A 235 -21.84 0.23 -30.61
N ASN A 236 -22.94 0.11 -31.36
CA ASN A 236 -22.93 -0.49 -32.70
C ASN A 236 -22.15 0.36 -33.71
N LEU A 237 -22.30 1.70 -33.68
CA LEU A 237 -21.50 2.59 -34.53
C LEU A 237 -20.00 2.45 -34.23
N TYR A 238 -19.61 2.39 -32.96
CA TYR A 238 -18.22 2.11 -32.57
C TYR A 238 -17.71 0.77 -33.08
N ALA A 239 -18.53 -0.28 -32.98
CA ALA A 239 -18.16 -1.60 -33.48
C ALA A 239 -17.91 -1.58 -35.00
N GLN A 240 -18.75 -0.87 -35.76
CA GLN A 240 -18.58 -0.73 -37.20
C GLN A 240 -17.30 0.04 -37.58
N VAL A 241 -17.01 1.16 -36.90
CA VAL A 241 -15.78 1.94 -37.15
C VAL A 241 -14.54 1.12 -36.80
N ARG A 242 -14.59 0.36 -35.70
CA ARG A 242 -13.52 -0.55 -35.28
C ARG A 242 -13.28 -1.66 -36.30
N ASP A 243 -14.33 -2.29 -36.82
CA ASP A 243 -14.21 -3.32 -37.85
C ASP A 243 -13.54 -2.78 -39.12
N ILE A 244 -13.89 -1.55 -39.54
CA ILE A 244 -13.25 -0.87 -40.69
C ILE A 244 -11.77 -0.62 -40.39
N ARG A 245 -11.43 -0.14 -39.18
CA ARG A 245 -10.04 0.10 -38.75
C ARG A 245 -9.19 -1.17 -38.76
N GLU A 246 -9.71 -2.25 -38.18
CA GLU A 246 -8.97 -3.51 -38.05
C GLU A 246 -8.81 -4.22 -39.40
N ARG A 247 -9.83 -4.18 -40.26
CA ARG A 247 -9.82 -4.88 -41.55
C ARG A 247 -9.24 -4.05 -42.70
N LYS A 248 -9.14 -2.73 -42.54
CA LYS A 248 -8.67 -1.77 -43.56
C LYS A 248 -9.43 -1.85 -44.90
N ILE A 249 -10.73 -2.11 -44.82
CA ILE A 249 -11.66 -2.17 -45.95
C ILE A 249 -12.99 -1.52 -45.55
N GLY A 250 -13.76 -1.01 -46.52
CA GLY A 250 -15.08 -0.45 -46.26
C GLY A 250 -15.09 1.05 -45.90
N TYR A 251 -14.07 1.80 -46.31
CA TYR A 251 -13.94 3.23 -46.03
C TYR A 251 -15.13 4.04 -46.55
N GLU A 252 -15.74 3.64 -47.66
CA GLU A 252 -16.92 4.27 -48.26
C GLU A 252 -18.12 4.38 -47.29
N ARG A 253 -18.19 3.50 -46.29
CA ARG A 253 -19.26 3.47 -45.29
C ARG A 253 -19.07 4.50 -44.17
N LEU A 254 -17.87 5.08 -44.03
CA LEU A 254 -17.56 6.02 -42.95
C LEU A 254 -18.42 7.29 -43.02
N GLY A 255 -18.80 7.73 -44.23
CA GLY A 255 -19.73 8.85 -44.42
C GLY A 255 -21.10 8.57 -43.81
N GLU A 256 -21.71 7.43 -44.14
CA GLU A 256 -23.02 7.02 -43.64
C GLU A 256 -23.01 6.83 -42.11
N ILE A 257 -21.94 6.24 -41.56
CA ILE A 257 -21.77 6.07 -40.11
C ILE A 257 -21.68 7.43 -39.43
N TRP A 258 -20.94 8.38 -40.00
CA TRP A 258 -20.84 9.73 -39.46
C TRP A 258 -22.17 10.47 -39.50
N GLU A 259 -22.92 10.40 -40.60
CA GLU A 259 -24.26 11.00 -40.70
C GLU A 259 -25.23 10.41 -39.66
N THR A 260 -25.19 9.09 -39.46
CA THR A 260 -26.00 8.39 -38.44
C THR A 260 -25.62 8.86 -37.03
N GLN A 261 -24.33 8.99 -36.74
CA GLN A 261 -23.86 9.51 -35.46
C GLN A 261 -24.34 10.95 -35.22
N GLN A 262 -24.31 11.81 -36.24
CA GLN A 262 -24.77 13.19 -36.14
C GLN A 262 -26.28 13.29 -35.89
N ALA A 263 -27.07 12.41 -36.52
CA ALA A 263 -28.53 12.39 -36.37
C ALA A 263 -28.98 11.82 -35.01
N GLU A 264 -28.41 10.68 -34.60
CA GLU A 264 -28.90 9.94 -33.42
C GLU A 264 -28.09 10.23 -32.14
N HIS A 265 -26.83 10.62 -32.27
CA HIS A 265 -25.92 10.85 -31.14
C HIS A 265 -25.12 12.14 -31.29
N PRO A 266 -25.78 13.32 -31.43
CA PRO A 266 -25.09 14.58 -31.71
C PRO A 266 -24.16 15.01 -30.58
N GLY A 267 -24.30 14.46 -29.36
CA GLY A 267 -23.42 14.73 -28.22
C GLY A 267 -22.10 13.97 -28.27
N ASP A 268 -22.03 12.87 -29.03
CA ASP A 268 -20.80 12.09 -29.15
C ASP A 268 -19.79 12.79 -30.07
N TRP A 269 -18.54 12.84 -29.65
CA TRP A 269 -17.44 13.39 -30.44
C TRP A 269 -16.40 12.33 -30.80
N LEU A 270 -16.39 11.21 -30.08
CA LEU A 270 -15.31 10.24 -30.14
C LEU A 270 -15.45 9.32 -31.36
N VAL A 271 -16.66 8.95 -31.78
CA VAL A 271 -16.87 8.25 -33.07
C VAL A 271 -16.36 9.12 -34.22
N SER A 272 -16.71 10.42 -34.21
CA SER A 272 -16.21 11.39 -35.18
C SER A 272 -14.67 11.43 -35.20
N MET A 273 -14.03 11.38 -34.04
CA MET A 273 -12.57 11.37 -33.95
C MET A 273 -11.95 10.09 -34.50
N GLU A 274 -12.50 8.92 -34.18
CA GLU A 274 -12.06 7.63 -34.70
C GLU A 274 -12.14 7.56 -36.24
N ILE A 275 -13.20 8.12 -36.82
CA ILE A 275 -13.36 8.23 -38.28
C ILE A 275 -12.30 9.18 -38.87
N PHE A 276 -12.07 10.33 -38.23
CA PHE A 276 -11.02 11.27 -38.67
C PHE A 276 -9.63 10.60 -38.71
N GLU A 277 -9.27 9.83 -37.67
CA GLU A 277 -8.01 9.10 -37.62
C GLU A 277 -7.86 8.11 -38.77
N ILE A 278 -8.93 7.35 -39.06
CA ILE A 278 -8.93 6.37 -40.15
C ILE A 278 -8.76 7.05 -41.51
N LEU A 279 -9.50 8.14 -41.76
CA LEU A 279 -9.41 8.90 -43.01
C LEU A 279 -8.05 9.59 -43.16
N ASP A 280 -7.47 10.05 -42.06
CA ASP A 280 -6.15 10.67 -42.06
C ASP A 280 -5.02 9.68 -42.34
N ASP A 281 -5.11 8.44 -41.82
CA ASP A 281 -4.17 7.35 -42.06
C ASP A 281 -4.30 6.78 -43.49
N ALA A 282 -5.53 6.56 -43.96
CA ALA A 282 -5.79 6.06 -45.31
C ALA A 282 -5.55 7.11 -46.42
N GLY A 283 -5.59 8.40 -46.08
CA GLY A 283 -5.48 9.49 -47.05
C GLY A 283 -6.72 9.63 -47.95
N GLU A 284 -7.87 9.12 -47.52
CA GLU A 284 -9.11 9.08 -48.29
C GLU A 284 -10.15 10.11 -47.82
N GLN A 285 -11.12 10.42 -48.70
CA GLN A 285 -12.30 11.24 -48.40
C GLN A 285 -12.01 12.57 -47.69
N ASN A 286 -11.09 13.36 -48.27
CA ASN A 286 -10.67 14.65 -47.71
C ASN A 286 -11.82 15.62 -47.40
N GLU A 287 -12.89 15.61 -48.20
CA GLU A 287 -14.07 16.44 -47.94
C GLU A 287 -14.80 16.05 -46.64
N LEU A 288 -15.00 14.74 -46.42
CA LEU A 288 -15.62 14.22 -45.19
C LEU A 288 -14.74 14.54 -43.99
N LYS A 289 -13.43 14.34 -44.13
CA LYS A 289 -12.44 14.68 -43.09
C LYS A 289 -12.51 16.15 -42.69
N GLN A 290 -12.61 17.08 -43.65
CA GLN A 290 -12.76 18.50 -43.36
C GLN A 290 -14.06 18.79 -42.59
N LYS A 291 -15.19 18.18 -42.99
CA LYS A 291 -16.46 18.32 -42.28
C LYS A 291 -16.36 17.83 -40.82
N ILE A 292 -15.70 16.70 -40.59
CA ILE A 292 -15.46 16.14 -39.25
C ILE A 292 -14.58 17.08 -38.42
N VAL A 293 -13.51 17.64 -39.00
CA VAL A 293 -12.65 18.62 -38.31
C VAL A 293 -13.45 19.85 -37.88
N THR A 294 -14.32 20.37 -38.76
CA THR A 294 -15.21 21.49 -38.42
C THR A 294 -16.13 21.14 -37.25
N PHE A 295 -16.74 19.95 -37.27
CA PHE A 295 -17.60 19.48 -36.19
C PHE A 295 -16.85 19.33 -34.86
N LEU A 296 -15.67 18.69 -34.87
CA LEU A 296 -14.86 18.51 -33.67
C LEU A 296 -14.43 19.86 -33.09
N ASN A 297 -14.02 20.81 -33.94
CA ASN A 297 -13.70 22.17 -33.50
C ASN A 297 -14.90 22.92 -32.91
N GLN A 298 -16.12 22.71 -33.43
CA GLN A 298 -17.34 23.24 -32.81
C GLN A 298 -17.59 22.57 -31.45
N LYS A 299 -17.36 21.26 -31.31
CA LYS A 299 -17.52 20.54 -30.03
C LYS A 299 -16.57 21.02 -28.95
N LYS A 300 -15.34 21.39 -29.30
CA LYS A 300 -14.39 22.01 -28.37
C LYS A 300 -14.96 23.26 -27.68
N LEU A 301 -15.83 24.01 -28.36
CA LEU A 301 -16.42 25.24 -27.80
C LEU A 301 -17.54 24.97 -26.78
N THR A 302 -18.06 23.74 -26.71
CA THR A 302 -19.21 23.41 -25.87
C THR A 302 -18.86 22.88 -24.49
N ASN A 303 -17.70 22.25 -24.31
CA ASN A 303 -17.25 21.72 -23.02
C ASN A 303 -15.71 21.72 -22.93
N LYS A 304 -15.17 22.24 -21.82
CA LYS A 304 -13.73 22.35 -21.55
C LYS A 304 -13.03 20.98 -21.50
N ASP A 305 -13.66 19.97 -20.90
CA ASP A 305 -13.07 18.63 -20.77
C ASP A 305 -12.97 17.93 -22.12
N VAL A 306 -14.02 18.05 -22.94
CA VAL A 306 -14.05 17.55 -24.32
C VAL A 306 -13.03 18.29 -25.20
N SER A 307 -12.82 19.59 -24.97
CA SER A 307 -11.84 20.38 -25.70
C SER A 307 -10.42 19.83 -25.57
N THR A 308 -10.00 19.52 -24.35
CA THR A 308 -8.67 18.95 -24.09
C THR A 308 -8.50 17.59 -24.76
N LEU A 309 -9.51 16.73 -24.69
CA LEU A 309 -9.46 15.38 -25.28
C LEU A 309 -9.41 15.42 -26.82
N ILE A 310 -10.21 16.28 -27.46
CA ILE A 310 -10.16 16.48 -28.91
C ILE A 310 -8.81 17.03 -29.36
N GLU A 311 -8.24 18.00 -28.62
CA GLU A 311 -6.89 18.52 -28.92
C GLU A 311 -5.82 17.45 -28.84
N TRP A 312 -5.89 16.58 -27.83
CA TRP A 312 -4.96 15.48 -27.67
C TRP A 312 -5.08 14.47 -28.79
N GLY A 313 -6.30 14.14 -29.23
CA GLY A 313 -6.49 13.27 -30.38
C GLY A 313 -5.85 13.86 -31.65
N PHE A 314 -6.08 15.15 -31.96
CA PHE A 314 -5.46 15.77 -33.14
C PHE A 314 -3.93 15.76 -33.06
N ARG A 315 -3.37 15.99 -31.87
CA ARG A 315 -1.93 15.88 -31.62
C ARG A 315 -1.42 14.45 -31.81
N LEU A 316 -2.16 13.45 -31.35
CA LEU A 316 -1.78 12.04 -31.48
C LEU A 316 -1.65 11.64 -32.95
N VAL A 317 -2.63 12.02 -33.78
CA VAL A 317 -2.59 11.82 -35.24
C VAL A 317 -1.36 12.47 -35.87
N THR A 318 -1.04 13.69 -35.46
CA THR A 318 0.13 14.42 -35.97
C THR A 318 1.43 13.76 -35.52
N TYR A 319 1.49 13.30 -34.27
CA TYR A 319 2.66 12.63 -33.69
C TYR A 319 2.97 11.32 -34.41
N HIS A 320 1.95 10.50 -34.70
CA HIS A 320 2.12 9.24 -35.45
C HIS A 320 2.75 9.45 -36.84
N LYS A 321 2.45 10.56 -37.52
CA LYS A 321 3.12 10.90 -38.80
C LYS A 321 4.58 11.29 -38.65
N THR A 322 4.91 12.07 -37.62
CA THR A 322 6.29 12.52 -37.35
C THR A 322 7.21 11.36 -36.97
N THR A 323 6.72 10.38 -36.20
CA THR A 323 7.49 9.18 -35.82
C THR A 323 7.71 8.23 -37.01
N LEU A 324 6.76 8.11 -37.93
CA LEU A 324 6.93 7.29 -39.15
C LEU A 324 7.95 7.91 -40.13
N GLN A 325 8.02 9.25 -40.23
CA GLN A 325 9.03 9.93 -41.06
C GLN A 325 10.46 9.83 -40.51
N THR A 326 10.62 9.77 -39.18
CA THR A 326 11.94 9.62 -38.54
C THR A 326 12.45 8.18 -38.53
N ALA A 327 11.57 7.18 -38.67
CA ALA A 327 11.94 5.77 -38.80
C ALA A 327 12.25 5.32 -40.25
N ALA A 328 11.99 6.17 -41.23
CA ALA A 328 12.19 5.90 -42.67
C ALA A 328 13.50 6.51 -43.25
N HIS A 329 14.40 7.00 -42.39
CA HIS A 329 15.71 7.56 -42.76
C HIS A 329 16.87 6.72 -42.26
#